data_AF-A0A962FMK1-F1
#
_entry.id   AF-A0A962FMK1-F1
#
_cell.length_a   1.000
_cell.length_b   1.000
_cell.length_c   1.000
_cell.angle_alpha   90.00
_cell.angle_beta   90.00
_cell.angle_gamma   90.00
#
_symmetry.space_group_name_H-M   'P 1'
#
loop_
_entity.id
_entity.type
_entity.pdbx_description
1 polymer ?
#
loop_
_entity_poly.entity_id
_entity_poly.type
_entity_poly.pdbx_seq_one_letter_code
_entity_poly.pdbx_strand_id
1 'polypeptide(L)' 'VDRVGIRVLRDPYSSKPYVLFYTTKRVGGGVQDFDAIKLMRFGT' A
#
# COMPACT_ATOMS: atom_id res chain seq x y z
N VAL A 1 6.52 3.70 7.37
CA VAL A 1 7.03 4.85 6.62
C VAL A 1 6.58 4.71 5.18
N ASP A 2 5.58 5.48 4.79
CA ASP A 2 5.07 5.50 3.41
C ASP A 2 5.97 6.39 2.53
N ARG A 3 6.09 6.00 1.25
CA ARG A 3 6.71 6.87 0.23
C ARG A 3 5.64 7.83 -0.28
N VAL A 4 5.94 9.13 -0.28
CA VAL A 4 4.99 10.18 -0.69
C VAL A 4 4.53 9.96 -2.14
N GLY A 5 3.21 9.84 -2.33
CA GLY A 5 2.53 9.84 -3.63
C GLY A 5 2.10 8.47 -4.18
N ILE A 6 1.17 8.50 -5.12
CA ILE A 6 0.73 7.34 -5.93
C ILE A 6 1.38 7.49 -7.31
N ARG A 7 2.06 6.44 -7.81
CA ARG A 7 2.65 6.46 -9.16
C ARG A 7 1.66 5.82 -10.13
N VAL A 8 1.26 6.59 -11.15
CA VAL A 8 0.40 6.12 -12.23
C VAL A 8 1.25 5.89 -13.48
N LEU A 9 1.28 4.65 -13.98
CA LEU A 9 1.83 4.31 -15.29
C LEU A 9 0.69 4.21 -16.30
N ARG A 10 0.82 4.90 -17.43
CA ARG A 10 -0.07 4.79 -18.59
C ARG A 10 0.63 3.98 -19.66
N ASP A 11 0.12 2.82 -20.00
CA ASP A 11 0.68 1.96 -21.05
C ASP A 11 -0.29 1.82 -22.24
N PRO A 12 0.00 2.46 -23.38
CA PRO A 12 -0.78 2.34 -24.61
C PRO A 12 -0.27 1.23 -25.56
N TYR A 13 0.74 0.45 -25.19
CA TYR A 13 1.42 -0.48 -26.09
C TYR A 13 1.13 -1.95 -25.78
N SER A 14 0.81 -2.30 -24.52
CA SER A 14 0.64 -3.70 -24.13
C SER A 14 -0.73 -4.31 -24.50
N SER A 15 -1.81 -3.54 -24.71
CA SER A 15 -3.05 -4.08 -25.31
C SER A 15 -3.79 -3.04 -26.18
N LYS A 16 -3.64 -3.14 -27.50
CA LYS A 16 -4.43 -2.32 -28.44
C LYS A 16 -5.87 -2.87 -28.50
N PRO A 17 -6.94 -2.04 -28.47
CA PRO A 17 -7.01 -0.58 -28.60
C PRO A 17 -7.12 0.20 -27.26
N TYR A 18 -6.83 -0.42 -26.10
CA TYR A 18 -7.09 0.17 -24.79
C TYR A 18 -5.82 0.77 -24.16
N VAL A 19 -5.98 1.80 -23.34
CA VAL A 19 -4.88 2.36 -22.53
C VAL A 19 -5.01 1.83 -21.11
N LEU A 20 -4.01 1.09 -20.63
CA LEU A 20 -4.01 0.55 -19.27
C LEU A 20 -3.42 1.57 -18.30
N PHE A 21 -4.06 1.70 -17.14
CA PHE A 21 -3.62 2.55 -16.03
C PHE A 21 -3.20 1.67 -14.85
N TYR A 22 -1.91 1.63 -14.56
CA TYR A 22 -1.36 0.91 -13.41
C TYR A 22 -1.01 1.91 -12.31
N THR A 23 -1.80 1.93 -11.24
CA THR A 23 -1.50 2.73 -10.05
C THR A 23 -0.79 1.88 -9.02
N THR A 24 0.48 2.18 -8.75
CA THR A 24 1.25 1.50 -7.70
C THR A 24 1.49 2.45 -6.53
N LYS A 25 1.21 1.97 -5.33
CA LYS A 25 1.49 2.66 -4.07
C LYS A 25 2.27 1.71 -3.16
N ARG A 26 3.42 2.16 -2.66
CA ARG A 26 4.23 1.40 -1.70
C ARG A 26 3.92 1.91 -0.31
N VAL A 27 3.31 1.05 0.52
CA VAL A 27 3.02 1.32 1.93
C VAL A 27 3.85 0.41 2.82
N GLY A 28 4.13 0.83 4.04
CA GLY A 28 4.84 0.01 5.02
C GLY A 28 4.68 0.52 6.43
N GLY A 29 4.34 -0.37 7.37
CA GLY A 29 4.13 -0.05 8.77
C GLY A 29 4.34 -1.27 9.67
N GLY A 30 4.93 -1.03 10.84
CA GLY A 30 5.13 -2.00 11.90
C GLY A 30 5.12 -1.26 13.24
N VAL A 31 4.84 -1.98 14.34
CA VAL A 31 4.83 -1.39 15.68
C VAL A 31 6.26 -0.98 16.04
N GLN A 32 6.45 0.32 16.32
CA GLN A 32 7.76 0.87 16.65
C GLN A 32 8.08 0.74 18.15
N ASP A 33 7.04 0.71 18.98
CA ASP A 33 7.11 0.51 20.43
C ASP A 33 5.92 -0.36 20.86
N PHE A 34 6.21 -1.53 21.42
CA PHE A 34 5.19 -2.50 21.86
C PHE A 34 4.61 -2.15 23.24
N ASP A 35 5.31 -1.38 24.06
CA ASP A 35 4.81 -0.93 25.37
C ASP A 35 3.72 0.15 25.22
N ALA A 36 3.69 0.82 24.06
CA ALA A 36 2.67 1.78 23.68
C ALA A 36 1.32 1.14 23.28
N ILE A 37 1.26 -0.19 23.10
CA ILE A 37 0.04 -0.90 22.69
C ILE A 37 -0.34 -1.92 23.77
N LYS A 38 -1.43 -1.63 24.50
CA LYS A 38 -2.03 -2.58 25.45
C LYS A 38 -3.23 -3.26 24.81
N LEU A 39 -3.17 -4.58 24.69
CA LEU A 39 -4.26 -5.41 24.17
C LEU A 39 -4.92 -6.16 25.34
N MET A 40 -6.25 -6.15 25.39
CA MET A 40 -7.02 -6.96 26.33
C MET A 40 -7.61 -8.16 25.58
N ARG A 41 -7.21 -9.37 25.98
CA ARG A 41 -7.74 -10.60 25.40
C ARG A 41 -9.03 -10.98 26.11
N PHE A 42 -10.14 -10.99 25.38
CA PHE A 42 -11.41 -11.53 25.85
C PHE A 42 -11.55 -12.98 25.36
N GLY A 43 -11.41 -13.95 26.28
CA GLY A 43 -11.60 -15.38 26.01
C GLY A 43 -10.31 -16.17 25.75
N THR A 44 -10.42 -17.49 25.99
CA THR A 44 -9.35 -18.49 25.83
C THR A 44 -9.08 -18.85 24.39
#